data_AF-A0A5C5V9N4-F1
#
_entry.id   AF-A0A5C5V9N4-F1
#
_cell.length_a   1.000
_cell.length_b   1.000
_cell.length_c   1.000
_cell.angle_alpha   90.00
_cell.angle_beta   90.00
_cell.angle_gamma   90.00
#
_symmetry.space_group_name_H-M   'P 1'
#
loop_
_entity.id
_entity.type
_entity.pdbx_description
1 polymer ?
#
loop_
_entity_poly.entity_id
_entity_poly.type
_entity_poly.pdbx_seq_one_letter_code
_entity_poly.pdbx_strand_id
1 'polypeptide(L)'
;MAGFLYFAKGWRQPVTRRLAEEWGLGYACENEPVDAECNHPELGRGRLFTDLKRQDARALIARGRPRQVWSLHSPATGDTRPELHVGCWSDAPPQPSNLLRSTALPGHEVELGDGLGWVAPVALQWDAALSAHTAALPRGAVYDPVAAQWGPGKVDPRYEPLWQIATRFDEWMRRENQRGRDALGEQLGPAEELEVTLSKAEALSDATAALGFNYLAGPVEASVLGWFARDSQVALRVLEAVVDWPSLLAMVKKKEATGTGGG
;
A
#
# COMPACT_ATOMS: atom_id res chain seq x y z
N MET A 1 14.90 -0.64 16.64
CA MET A 1 13.94 -0.48 15.53
C MET A 1 14.13 -1.68 14.61
N ALA A 2 13.05 -2.20 14.04
CA ALA A 2 13.08 -3.34 13.13
C ALA A 2 12.73 -2.86 11.72
N GLY A 3 13.67 -3.00 10.79
CA GLY A 3 13.48 -2.70 9.37
C GLY A 3 13.71 -3.93 8.49
N PHE A 4 13.45 -3.76 7.19
CA PHE A 4 13.81 -4.76 6.19
C PHE A 4 15.32 -4.82 5.95
N LEU A 5 15.79 -6.01 5.61
CA LEU A 5 17.13 -6.31 5.17
C LEU A 5 17.08 -6.63 3.68
N TYR A 6 18.01 -6.07 2.91
CA TYR A 6 18.12 -6.32 1.48
C TYR A 6 19.44 -7.00 1.19
N PHE A 7 19.43 -8.00 0.31
CA PHE A 7 20.62 -8.75 -0.06
C PHE A 7 20.79 -8.77 -1.58
N ALA A 8 21.92 -8.24 -2.05
CA ALA A 8 22.35 -8.25 -3.43
C ALA A 8 23.33 -9.40 -3.67
N LYS A 9 22.82 -10.52 -4.19
CA LYS A 9 23.59 -11.74 -4.40
C LYS A 9 24.65 -11.53 -5.49
N GLY A 10 25.87 -12.00 -5.22
CA GLY A 10 27.03 -11.87 -6.11
C GLY A 10 27.60 -10.46 -6.22
N TRP A 11 26.90 -9.43 -5.74
CA TRP A 11 27.37 -8.04 -5.77
C TRP A 11 28.53 -7.84 -4.81
N ARG A 12 29.52 -7.03 -5.20
CA ARG A 12 30.75 -6.79 -4.41
C ARG A 12 31.01 -5.33 -4.08
N GLN A 13 30.50 -4.42 -4.90
CA GLN A 13 30.70 -2.98 -4.68
C GLN A 13 29.76 -2.46 -3.59
N PRO A 14 30.14 -1.43 -2.82
CA PRO A 14 29.23 -0.82 -1.86
C PRO A 14 27.88 -0.45 -2.49
N VAL A 15 26.79 -0.73 -1.78
CA VAL A 15 25.45 -0.34 -2.23
C VAL A 15 25.24 1.11 -1.84
N THR A 16 25.04 1.99 -2.82
CA THR A 16 24.68 3.39 -2.60
C THR A 16 23.18 3.57 -2.73
N ARG A 17 22.65 4.69 -2.23
CA ARG A 17 21.24 5.05 -2.43
C ARG A 17 20.87 5.08 -3.92
N ARG A 18 21.73 5.66 -4.76
CA ARG A 18 21.53 5.70 -6.21
C ARG A 18 21.42 4.30 -6.81
N LEU A 19 22.28 3.37 -6.41
CA LEU A 19 22.20 1.98 -6.87
C LEU A 19 20.90 1.31 -6.41
N ALA A 20 20.49 1.53 -5.17
CA ALA A 20 19.21 1.04 -4.67
C ALA A 20 18.02 1.62 -5.48
N GLU A 21 18.05 2.91 -5.83
CA GLU A 21 17.07 3.56 -6.71
C GLU A 21 17.05 2.93 -8.12
N GLU A 22 18.21 2.72 -8.74
CA GLU A 22 18.34 2.04 -10.04
C GLU A 22 17.82 0.59 -9.99
N TRP A 23 17.86 -0.05 -8.81
CA TRP A 23 17.27 -1.37 -8.55
C TRP A 23 15.79 -1.33 -8.14
N GLY A 24 15.13 -0.17 -8.17
CA GLY A 24 13.72 -0.02 -7.79
C GLY A 24 13.46 -0.05 -6.29
N LEU A 25 14.52 0.00 -5.47
CA LEU A 25 14.48 0.04 -4.00
C LEU A 25 14.67 1.47 -3.45
N GLY A 26 14.48 2.48 -4.29
CA GLY A 26 14.61 3.89 -3.89
C GLY A 26 13.68 4.30 -2.76
N TYR A 27 12.53 3.63 -2.63
CA TYR A 27 11.60 3.85 -1.53
C TYR A 27 12.10 3.26 -0.20
N ALA A 28 12.99 2.26 -0.22
CA ALA A 28 13.39 1.52 0.96
C ALA A 28 14.48 2.23 1.79
N CYS A 29 15.19 3.18 1.19
CA CYS A 29 16.29 3.90 1.82
C CYS A 29 16.05 5.41 1.77
N GLU A 30 15.80 6.05 2.93
CA GLU A 30 15.69 7.52 2.99
C GLU A 30 17.06 8.20 2.89
N ASN A 31 18.11 7.52 3.34
CA ASN A 31 19.51 7.98 3.38
C ASN A 31 20.43 6.99 2.65
N GLU A 32 21.73 7.26 2.64
CA GLU A 32 22.71 6.25 2.21
C GLU A 32 22.55 4.99 3.07
N PRO A 33 22.34 3.82 2.45
CA PRO A 33 22.18 2.59 3.20
C PRO A 33 23.50 2.21 3.85
N VAL A 34 23.40 1.55 5.01
CA VAL A 34 24.57 0.87 5.57
C VAL A 34 24.63 -0.51 4.95
N ASP A 35 25.82 -0.88 4.50
CA ASP A 35 26.01 -2.12 3.78
C ASP A 35 27.24 -2.89 4.27
N ALA A 36 27.21 -4.20 4.09
CA ALA A 36 28.30 -5.08 4.45
C ALA A 36 28.37 -6.26 3.48
N GLU A 37 29.59 -6.62 3.07
CA GLU A 37 29.82 -7.89 2.40
C GLU A 37 29.55 -9.04 3.40
N CYS A 38 28.82 -10.06 2.95
CA CYS A 38 28.57 -11.24 3.74
C CYS A 38 28.46 -12.51 2.88
N ASN A 39 28.60 -13.65 3.54
CA ASN A 39 28.33 -14.97 2.98
C ASN A 39 27.09 -15.52 3.69
N HIS A 40 25.91 -15.31 3.10
CA HIS A 40 24.64 -15.78 3.64
C HIS A 40 24.55 -17.30 3.51
N PRO A 41 24.12 -18.05 4.56
CA PRO A 41 24.08 -19.51 4.51
C PRO A 41 23.29 -20.09 3.33
N GLU A 42 22.19 -19.44 2.97
CA GLU A 42 21.27 -19.92 1.92
C GLU A 42 21.41 -19.15 0.60
N LEU A 43 21.84 -17.90 0.65
CA LEU A 43 21.86 -17.01 -0.52
C LEU A 43 23.27 -16.87 -1.12
N GLY A 44 24.29 -17.40 -0.43
CA GLY A 44 25.68 -17.34 -0.83
C GLY A 44 26.33 -15.99 -0.58
N ARG A 45 27.35 -15.67 -1.36
CA ARG A 45 28.13 -14.43 -1.22
C ARG A 45 27.42 -13.24 -1.87
N GLY A 46 27.43 -12.09 -1.21
CA GLY A 46 26.86 -10.85 -1.73
C GLY A 46 27.01 -9.70 -0.76
N ARG A 47 26.20 -8.65 -0.94
CA ARG A 47 26.11 -7.53 0.01
C ARG A 47 24.74 -7.42 0.65
N LEU A 48 24.75 -7.37 1.97
CA LEU A 48 23.59 -7.08 2.80
C LEU A 48 23.55 -5.57 3.04
N PHE A 49 22.39 -4.95 2.90
CA PHE A 49 22.21 -3.52 3.12
C PHE A 49 20.84 -3.20 3.72
N THR A 50 20.73 -2.05 4.39
CA THR A 50 19.50 -1.59 5.06
C THR A 50 19.59 -0.09 5.36
N ASP A 51 18.46 0.54 5.68
CA ASP A 51 18.40 1.93 6.15
C ASP A 51 18.75 1.99 7.65
N LEU A 52 19.81 2.72 8.00
CA LEU A 52 20.30 2.88 9.37
C LEU A 52 19.26 3.50 10.31
N LYS A 53 18.35 4.33 9.78
CA LYS A 53 17.28 4.92 10.58
C LYS A 53 16.33 3.86 11.13
N ARG A 54 16.24 2.70 10.45
CA ARG A 54 15.25 1.66 10.72
C ARG A 54 15.86 0.40 11.32
N GLN A 55 17.16 0.20 11.12
CA GLN A 55 17.89 -0.96 11.61
C GLN A 55 19.26 -0.54 12.18
N ASP A 56 19.61 -1.05 13.36
CA ASP A 56 20.98 -0.88 13.89
C ASP A 56 21.99 -1.56 12.94
N ALA A 57 23.05 -0.86 12.55
CA ALA A 57 24.16 -1.41 11.77
C ALA A 57 24.72 -2.72 12.37
N ARG A 58 24.62 -2.91 13.70
CA ARG A 58 24.99 -4.16 14.38
C ARG A 58 24.13 -5.36 13.95
N ALA A 59 22.90 -5.14 13.46
CA ALA A 59 22.08 -6.20 12.89
C ALA A 59 22.69 -6.80 11.60
N LEU A 60 23.49 -6.04 10.85
CA LEU A 60 24.25 -6.54 9.70
C LEU A 60 25.41 -7.47 10.14
N ILE A 61 25.87 -7.34 11.39
CA ILE A 61 26.93 -8.16 11.99
C ILE A 61 26.38 -9.50 12.50
N ALA A 62 25.07 -9.60 12.79
CA ALA A 62 24.39 -10.83 13.23
C ALA A 62 24.12 -11.81 12.05
N ARG A 63 25.14 -12.03 11.23
CA ARG A 63 25.16 -12.83 10.00
C ARG A 63 24.60 -14.24 10.21
N GLY A 64 23.69 -14.68 9.33
CA GLY A 64 23.36 -16.10 9.14
C GLY A 64 22.69 -16.79 10.33
N ARG A 65 22.00 -16.06 11.21
CA ARG A 65 21.22 -16.68 12.29
C ARG A 65 19.90 -17.25 11.74
N PRO A 66 19.39 -18.38 12.28
CA PRO A 66 18.18 -19.09 11.82
C PRO A 66 16.87 -18.34 12.10
N ARG A 67 16.90 -17.02 12.27
CA ARG A 67 15.76 -16.18 12.65
C ARG A 67 15.41 -15.12 11.62
N GLN A 68 15.86 -15.29 10.37
CA GLN A 68 15.49 -14.40 9.28
C GLN A 68 14.60 -15.14 8.30
N VAL A 69 13.55 -14.46 7.83
CA VAL A 69 12.76 -14.91 6.68
C VAL A 69 13.19 -14.11 5.46
N TRP A 70 13.34 -14.79 4.33
CA TRP A 70 13.84 -14.21 3.08
C TRP A 70 12.93 -14.57 1.92
N SER A 71 12.70 -13.59 1.04
CA SER A 71 11.97 -13.76 -0.22
C SER A 71 12.76 -13.13 -1.36
N LEU A 72 12.65 -13.74 -2.54
CA LEU A 72 13.17 -13.15 -3.77
C LEU A 72 12.41 -11.85 -4.06
N HIS A 73 13.14 -10.74 -4.13
CA HIS A 73 12.60 -9.44 -4.50
C HIS A 73 12.59 -9.25 -6.01
N SER A 74 13.72 -9.50 -6.67
CA SER A 74 13.80 -9.49 -8.12
C SER A 74 14.88 -10.43 -8.62
N PRO A 75 14.63 -11.18 -9.71
CA PRO A 75 15.67 -11.99 -10.33
C PRO A 75 16.78 -11.11 -10.90
N ALA A 76 17.96 -11.69 -11.08
CA ALA A 76 19.04 -11.03 -11.83
C ALA A 76 18.54 -10.68 -13.25
N THR A 77 18.84 -9.47 -13.71
CA THR A 77 18.44 -9.00 -15.04
C THR A 77 19.66 -8.46 -15.77
N GLY A 78 20.23 -9.31 -16.65
CA GLY A 78 21.50 -9.01 -17.32
C GLY A 78 22.67 -8.88 -16.35
N ASP A 79 23.75 -8.22 -16.80
CA ASP A 79 24.98 -8.08 -16.02
C ASP A 79 24.95 -6.92 -15.01
N THR A 80 23.94 -6.05 -15.08
CA THR A 80 23.91 -4.78 -14.34
C THR A 80 23.04 -4.82 -13.08
N ARG A 81 22.12 -5.79 -12.97
CA ARG A 81 21.22 -5.91 -11.80
C ARG A 81 21.39 -7.27 -11.11
N PRO A 82 21.87 -7.30 -9.85
CA PRO A 82 22.00 -8.53 -9.11
C PRO A 82 20.64 -9.14 -8.79
N GLU A 83 20.64 -10.44 -8.46
CA GLU A 83 19.48 -11.07 -7.83
C GLU A 83 19.31 -10.45 -6.43
N LEU A 84 18.14 -9.86 -6.18
CA LEU A 84 17.84 -9.16 -4.95
C LEU A 84 16.88 -9.99 -4.10
N HIS A 85 17.18 -10.06 -2.82
CA HIS A 85 16.33 -10.65 -1.80
C HIS A 85 15.97 -9.60 -0.76
N VAL A 86 14.78 -9.72 -0.19
CA VAL A 86 14.33 -8.94 0.96
C VAL A 86 14.00 -9.90 2.10
N GLY A 87 14.35 -9.49 3.31
CA GLY A 87 14.07 -10.27 4.49
C GLY A 87 13.87 -9.42 5.73
N CYS A 88 13.46 -10.07 6.81
CA CYS A 88 13.33 -9.46 8.12
C CYS A 88 13.56 -10.50 9.23
N TRP A 89 13.67 -10.03 10.47
CA TRP A 89 13.79 -10.91 11.62
C TRP A 89 12.43 -11.52 11.97
N SER A 90 12.35 -12.84 12.00
CA SER A 90 11.14 -13.61 12.36
C SER A 90 10.67 -13.37 13.79
N ASP A 91 11.59 -13.10 14.72
CA ASP A 91 11.29 -12.82 16.14
C ASP A 91 11.11 -11.32 16.43
N ALA A 92 11.36 -10.47 15.45
CA ALA A 92 11.18 -9.02 15.54
C ALA A 92 10.85 -8.43 14.15
N PRO A 93 9.68 -8.79 13.57
CA PRO A 93 9.29 -8.26 12.27
C PRO A 93 9.05 -6.74 12.35
N PRO A 94 9.28 -5.99 11.26
CA PRO A 94 8.92 -4.58 11.18
C PRO A 94 7.46 -4.33 11.54
N GLN A 95 7.22 -3.39 12.45
CA GLN A 95 5.88 -2.96 12.86
C GLN A 95 5.45 -1.71 12.06
N PRO A 96 4.14 -1.37 12.03
CA PRO A 96 3.64 -0.17 11.33
C PRO A 96 4.43 1.09 11.66
N SER A 97 4.71 1.35 12.94
CA SER A 97 5.49 2.53 13.38
C SER A 97 6.94 2.52 12.91
N ASN A 98 7.51 1.35 12.60
CA ASN A 98 8.86 1.25 12.04
C ASN A 98 8.90 1.53 10.54
N LEU A 99 7.78 1.34 9.84
CA LEU A 99 7.65 1.50 8.40
C LEU A 99 7.00 2.82 7.98
N LEU A 100 6.33 3.51 8.89
CA LEU A 100 5.64 4.77 8.62
C LEU A 100 6.58 5.81 7.97
N ARG A 101 6.06 6.50 6.95
CA ARG A 101 6.72 7.64 6.30
C ARG A 101 6.58 8.90 7.15
N SER A 102 7.49 9.86 6.97
CA SER A 102 7.43 11.16 7.64
C SER A 102 6.19 11.98 7.25
N THR A 103 5.70 11.80 6.02
CA THR A 103 4.51 12.47 5.48
C THR A 103 3.40 11.45 5.21
N ALA A 104 2.86 10.85 6.26
CA ALA A 104 1.73 9.94 6.15
C ALA A 104 0.43 10.72 5.88
N LEU A 105 -0.42 10.16 5.01
CA LEU A 105 -1.78 10.64 4.75
C LEU A 105 -2.73 10.11 5.84
N PRO A 106 -3.76 10.89 6.20
CA PRO A 106 -4.82 10.42 7.09
C PRO A 106 -5.57 9.25 6.45
N GLY A 107 -6.16 8.40 7.28
CA GLY A 107 -6.83 7.21 6.81
C GLY A 107 -7.53 6.40 7.89
N HIS A 108 -8.00 5.21 7.51
CA HIS A 108 -8.61 4.26 8.44
C HIS A 108 -7.63 3.18 8.85
N GLU A 109 -7.72 2.77 10.11
CA GLU A 109 -6.98 1.60 10.58
C GLU A 109 -7.63 0.32 10.06
N VAL A 110 -6.81 -0.57 9.49
CA VAL A 110 -7.18 -1.86 8.93
C VAL A 110 -6.25 -2.92 9.53
N GLU A 111 -6.81 -3.93 10.17
CA GLU A 111 -6.04 -5.09 10.63
C GLU A 111 -5.65 -5.96 9.44
N LEU A 112 -4.34 -6.18 9.24
CA LEU A 112 -3.80 -7.01 8.15
C LEU A 112 -3.53 -8.45 8.62
N GLY A 113 -3.05 -9.30 7.72
CA GLY A 113 -2.79 -10.72 7.97
C GLY A 113 -1.67 -11.00 9.00
N ASP A 114 -0.86 -10.00 9.35
CA ASP A 114 0.10 -10.06 10.45
C ASP A 114 -0.56 -9.87 11.84
N GLY A 115 -1.84 -9.49 11.87
CA GLY A 115 -2.60 -9.21 13.09
C GLY A 115 -2.34 -7.82 13.68
N LEU A 116 -1.68 -6.93 12.93
CA LEU A 116 -1.42 -5.54 13.35
C LEU A 116 -2.36 -4.57 12.62
N GLY A 117 -2.61 -3.42 13.24
CA GLY A 117 -3.36 -2.31 12.65
C GLY A 117 -2.48 -1.43 11.76
N TRP A 118 -2.87 -1.29 10.49
CA TRP A 118 -2.21 -0.44 9.50
C TRP A 118 -3.16 0.62 8.98
N VAL A 119 -2.67 1.86 8.79
CA VAL A 119 -3.48 2.99 8.33
C VAL A 119 -3.50 3.01 6.80
N ALA A 120 -4.61 2.59 6.21
CA ALA A 120 -4.88 2.71 4.79
C ALA A 120 -5.26 4.17 4.47
N PRO A 121 -4.52 4.87 3.59
CA PRO A 121 -4.74 6.28 3.33
C PRO A 121 -6.06 6.51 2.60
N VAL A 122 -6.83 7.51 3.02
CA VAL A 122 -8.09 7.88 2.36
C VAL A 122 -7.79 8.78 1.17
N ALA A 123 -8.21 8.36 -0.01
CA ALA A 123 -8.04 9.09 -1.26
C ALA A 123 -9.35 9.73 -1.74
N LEU A 124 -10.46 9.03 -1.51
CA LEU A 124 -11.82 9.49 -1.73
C LEU A 124 -12.52 9.52 -0.38
N GLN A 125 -13.10 10.66 -0.01
CA GLN A 125 -13.86 10.84 1.23
C GLN A 125 -15.35 10.94 0.92
N TRP A 126 -16.19 10.29 1.73
CA TRP A 126 -17.64 10.39 1.59
C TRP A 126 -18.14 11.75 2.08
N ASP A 127 -18.77 12.50 1.18
CA ASP A 127 -19.48 13.73 1.51
C ASP A 127 -20.98 13.45 1.63
N ALA A 128 -21.50 13.52 2.85
CA ALA A 128 -22.90 13.26 3.14
C ALA A 128 -23.86 14.31 2.55
N ALA A 129 -23.42 15.56 2.35
CA ALA A 129 -24.23 16.61 1.77
C ALA A 129 -24.38 16.41 0.26
N LEU A 130 -23.30 16.00 -0.41
CA LEU A 130 -23.31 15.68 -1.83
C LEU A 130 -23.79 14.26 -2.14
N SER A 131 -23.87 13.40 -1.11
CA SER A 131 -24.13 11.96 -1.26
C SER A 131 -23.20 11.33 -2.30
N ALA A 132 -21.92 11.71 -2.25
CA ALA A 132 -20.91 11.29 -3.21
C ALA A 132 -19.52 11.25 -2.58
N HIS A 133 -18.64 10.42 -3.14
CA HIS A 133 -17.22 10.48 -2.83
C HIS A 133 -16.57 11.70 -3.48
N THR A 134 -15.74 12.41 -2.72
CA THR A 134 -14.97 13.59 -3.15
C THR A 134 -13.48 13.39 -2.87
N ALA A 135 -12.61 14.13 -3.56
CA ALA A 135 -11.17 13.98 -3.37
C ALA A 135 -10.71 14.41 -1.97
N ALA A 136 -10.06 13.49 -1.25
CA ALA A 136 -9.44 13.72 0.06
C ALA A 136 -7.94 14.04 -0.03
N LEU A 137 -7.33 13.78 -1.18
CA LEU A 137 -5.90 13.97 -1.41
C LEU A 137 -5.53 15.46 -1.53
N PRO A 138 -4.28 15.84 -1.18
CA PRO A 138 -3.77 17.18 -1.43
C PRO A 138 -3.95 17.60 -2.90
N ARG A 139 -4.54 18.77 -3.08
CA ARG A 139 -4.84 19.35 -4.41
C ARG A 139 -4.54 20.84 -4.43
N GLY A 140 -4.20 21.36 -5.60
CA GLY A 140 -4.06 22.80 -5.80
C GLY A 140 -5.42 23.50 -5.74
N ALA A 141 -5.43 24.83 -5.57
CA ALA A 141 -6.60 25.66 -5.81
C ALA A 141 -6.51 26.29 -7.20
N VAL A 142 -7.63 26.39 -7.91
CA VAL A 142 -7.71 27.02 -9.23
C VAL A 142 -8.73 28.14 -9.17
N TYR A 143 -8.35 29.34 -9.58
CA TYR A 143 -9.27 30.46 -9.67
C TYR A 143 -10.12 30.35 -10.93
N ASP A 144 -11.44 30.34 -10.78
CA ASP A 144 -12.39 30.42 -11.88
C ASP A 144 -12.69 31.89 -12.20
N PRO A 145 -12.23 32.42 -13.34
CA PRO A 145 -12.47 33.82 -13.70
C PRO A 145 -13.91 34.12 -14.10
N VAL A 146 -14.71 33.09 -14.47
CA VAL A 146 -16.12 33.26 -14.85
C VAL A 146 -16.98 33.38 -13.60
N ALA A 147 -16.77 32.51 -12.63
CA ALA A 147 -17.49 32.54 -11.36
C ALA A 147 -16.84 33.46 -10.30
N ALA A 148 -15.69 34.07 -10.62
CA ALA A 148 -14.91 34.94 -9.73
C ALA A 148 -14.62 34.33 -8.34
N GLN A 149 -14.33 33.03 -8.30
CA GLN A 149 -14.13 32.28 -7.05
C GLN A 149 -12.98 31.27 -7.17
N TRP A 150 -12.37 30.95 -6.03
CA TRP A 150 -11.41 29.85 -5.94
C TRP A 150 -12.15 28.51 -5.84
N GLY A 151 -11.81 27.59 -6.74
CA GLY A 151 -12.33 26.24 -6.77
C GLY A 151 -11.25 25.18 -6.53
N PRO A 152 -11.67 23.92 -6.38
CA PRO A 152 -10.75 22.81 -6.27
C PRO A 152 -10.00 22.58 -7.59
N GLY A 153 -8.68 22.48 -7.51
CA GLY A 153 -7.81 22.10 -8.61
C GLY A 153 -7.60 20.60 -8.72
N LYS A 154 -6.61 20.22 -9.54
CA LYS A 154 -6.18 18.82 -9.70
C LYS A 154 -5.47 18.31 -8.45
N VAL A 155 -5.60 16.99 -8.23
CA VAL A 155 -4.78 16.25 -7.26
C VAL A 155 -3.30 16.48 -7.57
N ASP A 156 -2.48 16.66 -6.52
CA ASP A 156 -1.03 16.78 -6.67
C ASP A 156 -0.49 15.54 -7.41
N PRO A 157 0.31 15.69 -8.47
CA PRO A 157 0.82 14.58 -9.28
C PRO A 157 1.48 13.45 -8.48
N ARG A 158 2.02 13.75 -7.30
CA ARG A 158 2.61 12.75 -6.40
C ARG A 158 1.61 11.72 -5.90
N TYR A 159 0.32 12.08 -5.78
CA TYR A 159 -0.75 11.20 -5.29
C TYR A 159 -1.66 10.70 -6.41
N GLU A 160 -1.35 11.01 -7.68
CA GLU A 160 -2.11 10.56 -8.84
C GLU A 160 -2.25 9.01 -8.89
N PRO A 161 -1.22 8.20 -8.58
CA PRO A 161 -1.40 6.75 -8.57
C PRO A 161 -2.41 6.27 -7.50
N LEU A 162 -2.42 6.89 -6.32
CA LEU A 162 -3.39 6.58 -5.26
C LEU A 162 -4.80 7.00 -5.68
N TRP A 163 -4.93 8.16 -6.32
CA TRP A 163 -6.19 8.64 -6.88
C TRP A 163 -6.77 7.64 -7.88
N GLN A 164 -5.96 7.15 -8.81
CA GLN A 164 -6.38 6.17 -9.83
C GLN A 164 -6.83 4.83 -9.23
N ILE A 165 -6.13 4.35 -8.20
CA ILE A 165 -6.55 3.16 -7.44
C ILE A 165 -7.94 3.39 -6.84
N ALA A 166 -8.13 4.52 -6.17
CA ALA A 166 -9.36 4.86 -5.47
C ALA A 166 -10.56 5.03 -6.43
N THR A 167 -10.39 5.77 -7.52
CA THR A 167 -11.47 5.99 -8.51
C THR A 167 -11.87 4.70 -9.21
N ARG A 168 -10.90 3.89 -9.63
CA ARG A 168 -11.18 2.57 -10.23
C ARG A 168 -11.95 1.67 -9.26
N PHE A 169 -11.55 1.65 -7.98
CA PHE A 169 -12.22 0.84 -6.97
C PHE A 169 -13.64 1.35 -6.65
N ASP A 170 -13.85 2.66 -6.52
CA ASP A 170 -15.17 3.27 -6.31
C ASP A 170 -16.11 2.99 -7.49
N GLU A 171 -15.62 3.07 -8.74
CA GLU A 171 -16.38 2.70 -9.92
C GLU A 171 -16.78 1.22 -9.92
N TRP A 172 -15.84 0.33 -9.57
CA TRP A 172 -16.12 -1.10 -9.42
C TRP A 172 -17.19 -1.36 -8.35
N MET A 173 -17.06 -0.75 -7.16
CA MET A 173 -18.03 -0.83 -6.06
C MET A 173 -19.43 -0.37 -6.47
N ARG A 174 -19.54 0.74 -7.20
CA ARG A 174 -20.85 1.24 -7.67
C ARG A 174 -21.51 0.26 -8.65
N ARG A 175 -20.74 -0.35 -9.54
CA ARG A 175 -21.25 -1.35 -10.49
C ARG A 175 -21.68 -2.64 -9.79
N GLU A 176 -20.89 -3.15 -8.86
CA GLU A 176 -21.27 -4.33 -8.08
C GLU A 176 -22.52 -4.09 -7.23
N ASN A 177 -22.64 -2.92 -6.60
CA ASN A 177 -23.86 -2.53 -5.88
C ASN A 177 -25.08 -2.43 -6.83
N GLN A 178 -24.90 -1.89 -8.05
CA GLN A 178 -25.98 -1.83 -9.04
C GLN A 178 -26.40 -3.24 -9.48
N ARG A 179 -25.44 -4.12 -9.80
CA ARG A 179 -25.72 -5.53 -10.15
C ARG A 179 -26.49 -6.27 -9.06
N GLY A 180 -26.11 -6.05 -7.79
CA GLY A 180 -26.82 -6.62 -6.65
C GLY A 180 -28.27 -6.15 -6.55
N ARG A 181 -28.54 -4.87 -6.88
CA ARG A 181 -29.89 -4.32 -6.93
C ARG A 181 -30.69 -4.88 -8.11
N ASP A 182 -30.08 -4.94 -9.29
CA ASP A 182 -30.72 -5.47 -10.51
C ASP A 182 -31.09 -6.96 -10.32
N ALA A 183 -30.20 -7.75 -9.70
CA ALA A 183 -30.44 -9.16 -9.36
C ALA A 183 -31.58 -9.37 -8.33
N LEU A 184 -31.92 -8.34 -7.56
CA LEU A 184 -33.00 -8.35 -6.57
C LEU A 184 -34.37 -7.90 -7.14
N GLY A 185 -34.48 -7.53 -8.42
CA GLY A 185 -35.78 -7.42 -9.10
C GLY A 185 -36.07 -6.19 -9.97
N GLU A 186 -35.08 -5.43 -10.45
CA GLU A 186 -35.31 -4.40 -11.48
C GLU A 186 -34.61 -4.78 -12.80
N GLN A 187 -35.42 -5.11 -13.81
CA GLN A 187 -34.94 -5.34 -15.18
C GLN A 187 -34.46 -4.02 -15.79
N LEU A 188 -33.16 -3.90 -16.06
CA LEU A 188 -32.63 -2.94 -17.02
C LEU A 188 -32.13 -3.66 -18.28
N GLY A 189 -32.39 -3.01 -19.42
CA GLY A 189 -32.15 -3.50 -20.77
C GLY A 189 -30.67 -3.74 -21.12
N PRO A 190 -30.35 -4.03 -22.40
CA PRO A 190 -29.09 -4.66 -22.79
C PRO A 190 -27.89 -3.76 -22.47
N ALA A 191 -27.24 -4.03 -21.34
CA ALA A 191 -25.99 -3.42 -20.96
C ALA A 191 -24.89 -4.07 -21.79
N GLU A 192 -24.13 -3.24 -22.53
CA GLU A 192 -22.82 -3.63 -23.04
C GLU A 192 -21.98 -4.14 -21.86
N GLU A 193 -21.79 -5.45 -21.80
CA GLU A 193 -20.97 -6.14 -20.81
C GLU A 193 -19.49 -5.77 -21.04
N LEU A 194 -19.04 -4.64 -20.49
CA LEU A 194 -17.63 -4.47 -20.18
C LEU A 194 -17.37 -5.18 -18.83
N GLU A 195 -16.80 -6.39 -18.91
CA GLU A 195 -16.30 -7.17 -17.78
C GLU A 195 -15.15 -6.42 -17.08
N VAL A 196 -15.48 -5.46 -16.21
CA VAL A 196 -14.51 -4.92 -15.25
C VAL A 196 -14.59 -5.78 -13.99
N THR A 197 -13.96 -6.95 -14.03
CA THR A 197 -13.73 -7.77 -12.84
C THR A 197 -12.41 -7.33 -12.21
N LEU A 198 -12.44 -6.80 -10.98
CA LEU A 198 -11.22 -6.61 -10.21
C LEU A 198 -10.69 -7.99 -9.79
N SER A 199 -9.62 -8.45 -10.43
CA SER A 199 -9.03 -9.74 -10.09
C SER A 199 -8.38 -9.70 -8.70
N LYS A 200 -8.22 -10.87 -8.07
CA LYS A 200 -7.51 -10.99 -6.79
C LYS A 200 -6.09 -10.43 -6.86
N ALA A 201 -5.39 -10.64 -7.98
CA ALA A 201 -4.02 -10.16 -8.16
C ALA A 201 -3.97 -8.62 -8.24
N GLU A 202 -4.92 -8.00 -8.95
CA GLU A 202 -5.04 -6.53 -9.01
C GLU A 202 -5.38 -5.96 -7.64
N ALA A 203 -6.34 -6.54 -6.92
CA ALA A 203 -6.69 -6.09 -5.57
C ALA A 203 -5.50 -6.13 -4.60
N LEU A 204 -4.68 -7.19 -4.64
CA LEU A 204 -3.46 -7.30 -3.83
C LEU A 204 -2.42 -6.24 -4.22
N SER A 205 -2.22 -6.03 -5.52
CA SER A 205 -1.28 -5.03 -6.04
C SER A 205 -1.70 -3.62 -5.63
N ASP A 206 -2.98 -3.29 -5.80
CA ASP A 206 -3.55 -1.98 -5.48
C ASP A 206 -3.54 -1.70 -3.98
N ALA A 207 -3.95 -2.67 -3.16
CA ALA A 207 -3.95 -2.53 -1.71
C ALA A 207 -2.52 -2.28 -1.19
N THR A 208 -1.54 -3.02 -1.72
CA THR A 208 -0.13 -2.81 -1.39
C THR A 208 0.34 -1.42 -1.84
N ALA A 209 0.06 -1.03 -3.08
CA ALA A 209 0.45 0.26 -3.62
C ALA A 209 -0.15 1.42 -2.82
N ALA A 210 -1.41 1.30 -2.41
CA ALA A 210 -2.08 2.27 -1.56
C ALA A 210 -1.41 2.38 -0.18
N LEU A 211 -1.15 1.26 0.50
CA LEU A 211 -0.41 1.26 1.77
C LEU A 211 1.00 1.85 1.63
N GLY A 212 1.65 1.69 0.47
CA GLY A 212 2.96 2.25 0.14
C GLY A 212 3.04 3.79 0.24
N PHE A 213 1.90 4.50 0.23
CA PHE A 213 1.86 5.95 0.47
C PHE A 213 2.05 6.33 1.95
N ASN A 214 1.72 5.43 2.88
CA ASN A 214 1.96 5.62 4.31
C ASN A 214 3.18 4.86 4.82
N TYR A 215 3.56 3.76 4.16
CA TYR A 215 4.60 2.84 4.65
C TYR A 215 5.72 2.61 3.63
N LEU A 216 6.94 2.38 4.12
CA LEU A 216 8.07 1.93 3.30
C LEU A 216 8.03 0.42 3.08
N ALA A 217 7.08 -0.04 2.28
CA ALA A 217 6.94 -1.44 1.90
C ALA A 217 6.37 -1.54 0.49
N GLY A 218 6.91 -2.47 -0.30
CA GLY A 218 6.38 -2.88 -1.59
C GLY A 218 5.68 -4.25 -1.53
N PRO A 219 5.33 -4.83 -2.70
CA PRO A 219 4.64 -6.12 -2.76
C PRO A 219 5.40 -7.28 -2.15
N VAL A 220 6.73 -7.26 -2.24
CA VAL A 220 7.56 -8.35 -1.72
C VAL A 220 7.68 -8.23 -0.20
N GLU A 221 7.86 -7.03 0.33
CA GLU A 221 7.81 -6.73 1.77
C GLU A 221 6.47 -7.13 2.38
N ALA A 222 5.36 -6.77 1.72
CA ALA A 222 4.01 -7.15 2.14
C ALA A 222 3.84 -8.67 2.20
N SER A 223 4.43 -9.39 1.23
CA SER A 223 4.44 -10.86 1.21
C SER A 223 5.27 -11.43 2.37
N VAL A 224 6.46 -10.88 2.63
CA VAL A 224 7.32 -11.28 3.76
C VAL A 224 6.63 -11.05 5.11
N LEU A 225 5.91 -9.94 5.27
CA LEU A 225 5.13 -9.66 6.47
C LEU A 225 3.83 -10.48 6.55
N GLY A 226 3.41 -11.12 5.46
CA GLY A 226 2.18 -11.89 5.42
C GLY A 226 0.91 -11.03 5.47
N TRP A 227 0.95 -9.79 4.99
CA TRP A 227 -0.18 -8.85 5.02
C TRP A 227 -1.49 -9.43 4.49
N PHE A 228 -1.43 -10.35 3.52
CA PHE A 228 -2.60 -10.95 2.88
C PHE A 228 -2.65 -12.48 3.02
N ALA A 229 -1.86 -13.07 3.93
CA ALA A 229 -1.69 -14.52 4.03
C ALA A 229 -2.91 -15.24 4.64
N ARG A 230 -3.62 -14.60 5.57
CA ARG A 230 -4.70 -15.23 6.36
C ARG A 230 -6.07 -15.14 5.70
N ASP A 231 -6.32 -14.06 4.98
CA ASP A 231 -7.65 -13.73 4.47
C ASP A 231 -7.54 -12.93 3.17
N SER A 232 -8.14 -13.47 2.10
CA SER A 232 -8.17 -12.82 0.79
C SER A 232 -8.98 -11.52 0.76
N GLN A 233 -9.86 -11.30 1.74
CA GLN A 233 -10.68 -10.09 1.86
C GLN A 233 -9.92 -8.91 2.48
N VAL A 234 -8.74 -9.14 3.07
CA VAL A 234 -7.92 -8.05 3.65
C VAL A 234 -7.59 -7.00 2.59
N ALA A 235 -7.26 -7.42 1.36
CA ALA A 235 -6.99 -6.49 0.26
C ALA A 235 -8.21 -5.61 -0.05
N LEU A 236 -9.41 -6.19 -0.09
CA LEU A 236 -10.64 -5.43 -0.32
C LEU A 236 -10.94 -4.47 0.84
N ARG A 237 -10.73 -4.88 2.10
CA ARG A 237 -10.86 -3.99 3.27
C ARG A 237 -9.92 -2.79 3.22
N VAL A 238 -8.70 -2.97 2.72
CA VAL A 238 -7.76 -1.86 2.48
C VAL A 238 -8.32 -0.92 1.41
N LEU A 239 -8.82 -1.45 0.29
CA LEU A 239 -9.38 -0.63 -0.79
C LEU A 239 -10.68 0.08 -0.40
N GLU A 240 -11.54 -0.57 0.40
CA GLU A 240 -12.72 0.03 1.03
C GLU A 240 -12.32 1.23 1.92
N ALA A 241 -11.27 1.07 2.72
CA ALA A 241 -10.72 2.16 3.52
C ALA A 241 -10.17 3.30 2.66
N VAL A 242 -9.52 3.01 1.52
CA VAL A 242 -9.00 4.02 0.59
C VAL A 242 -10.11 4.91 0.02
N VAL A 243 -11.32 4.37 -0.13
CA VAL A 243 -12.50 5.11 -0.61
C VAL A 243 -13.45 5.57 0.50
N ASP A 244 -13.00 5.55 1.77
CA ASP A 244 -13.78 6.01 2.92
C ASP A 244 -15.13 5.27 3.13
N TRP A 245 -15.21 4.03 2.64
CA TRP A 245 -16.36 3.16 2.86
C TRP A 245 -16.72 2.96 4.34
N PRO A 246 -15.77 2.84 5.28
CA PRO A 246 -16.08 2.74 6.71
C PRO A 246 -16.95 3.91 7.23
N SER A 247 -16.67 5.14 6.78
CA SER A 247 -17.44 6.32 7.17
C SER A 247 -18.87 6.29 6.61
N LEU A 248 -19.03 5.86 5.36
CA LEU A 248 -20.35 5.67 4.77
C LEU A 248 -21.16 4.63 5.56
N LEU A 249 -20.58 3.47 5.86
CA LEU A 249 -21.25 2.41 6.64
C LEU A 249 -21.65 2.90 8.03
N ALA A 250 -20.78 3.65 8.71
CA ALA A 250 -21.09 4.24 10.01
C ALA A 250 -22.28 5.22 9.93
N MET A 251 -22.34 6.04 8.86
CA MET A 251 -23.46 6.96 8.62
C MET A 251 -24.77 6.20 8.35
N VAL A 252 -24.76 5.16 7.53
CA VAL A 252 -25.95 4.34 7.22
C VAL A 252 -26.50 3.69 8.49
N LYS A 253 -25.65 3.03 9.28
CA LYS A 253 -26.03 2.43 10.57
C LYS A 253 -26.64 3.44 11.54
N LYS A 254 -26.08 4.65 11.59
CA LYS A 254 -26.62 5.73 12.43
C LYS A 254 -28.04 6.15 11.99
N LYS A 255 -28.29 6.24 10.68
CA LYS A 255 -29.63 6.57 10.14
C LYS A 255 -30.66 5.49 10.45
N GLU A 256 -30.30 4.22 10.31
CA GLU A 256 -31.17 3.08 10.64
C GLU A 256 -31.59 3.10 12.11
N ALA A 257 -30.64 3.32 13.02
CA ALA A 257 -30.92 3.39 14.46
C ALA A 257 -31.86 4.55 14.85
N THR A 258 -31.80 5.69 14.14
CA THR A 258 -32.71 6.83 14.36
C THR A 258 -34.08 6.66 13.70
N GLY A 259 -34.19 5.86 12.63
CA GLY A 259 -35.43 5.65 11.88
C GLY A 259 -36.41 4.68 12.52
N THR A 260 -35.97 3.80 13.42
CA THR A 260 -36.83 2.78 14.07
C THR A 260 -37.56 3.28 15.32
N GLY A 261 -37.35 4.52 15.76
CA GLY A 261 -37.93 5.10 16.98
C GLY A 261 -39.18 5.96 16.80
N GLY A 262 -39.79 5.99 15.60
CA GLY A 262 -40.90 6.89 15.26
C GLY A 262 -42.14 6.20 14.69
N GLY A 263 -42.50 5.02 15.22
CA GLY A 263 -43.74 4.30 14.91
C GLY A 263 -44.69 4.28 16.10
#